data_AF-A0A099UEP1-F1
#
_entry.id   AF-A0A099UEP1-F1
#
_cell.length_a   1.000
_cell.length_b   1.000
_cell.length_c   1.000
_cell.angle_alpha   90.00
_cell.angle_beta   90.00
_cell.angle_gamma   90.00
#
_symmetry.space_group_name_H-M   'P 1'
#
loop_
_entity.id
_entity.type
_entity.pdbx_description
1 polymer ?
#
loop_
_entity_poly.entity_id
_entity_poly.type
_entity_poly.pdbx_seq_one_letter_code
_entity_poly.pdbx_strand_id
1 'polypeptide(L)'
;MKTKQRKVALFEFVEAADTKECIDFITKYLPLLRHHMLGFGWQIDKELQEFLESNNLSFAILSGEIPTRDNASYVALGTINANSTQERAQDSINGVANNTNNMMSADNVDSIKSESIPATFSGAFSRTLWISRIVRSGEEIYHNGDIVIESHINSGARVVAEGNLFLFGECRGSIEAHGDFIICSKILNPAVLFQDTIVSQEILHTINQSNALFKMIFKKGDNILVKEMI
;
A
#
# COMPACT_ATOMS: atom_id res chain seq x y z
N MET A 1 32.04 5.73 4.13
CA MET A 1 31.17 5.46 2.96
C MET A 1 29.87 6.23 3.16
N LYS A 2 29.42 7.02 2.17
CA LYS A 2 28.12 7.71 2.24
C LYS A 2 27.12 6.90 1.44
N THR A 3 26.06 6.44 2.08
CA THR A 3 25.01 5.64 1.44
C THR A 3 23.74 6.48 1.34
N LYS A 4 23.05 6.43 0.20
CA LYS A 4 21.71 7.00 0.02
C LYS A 4 20.74 5.87 -0.32
N GLN A 5 19.80 5.61 0.57
CA GLN A 5 18.71 4.68 0.32
C GLN A 5 17.63 5.38 -0.52
N ARG A 6 17.17 4.73 -1.59
CA ARG A 6 16.05 5.19 -2.43
C ARG A 6 15.04 4.06 -2.53
N LYS A 7 13.76 4.41 -2.62
CA LYS A 7 12.71 3.45 -2.96
C LYS A 7 12.48 3.50 -4.46
N VAL A 8 12.44 2.33 -5.06
CA VAL A 8 12.17 2.11 -6.48
C VAL A 8 10.90 1.25 -6.54
N ALA A 9 9.94 1.66 -7.34
CA ALA A 9 8.79 0.83 -7.66
C ALA A 9 9.12 0.05 -8.95
N LEU A 10 8.94 -1.27 -8.87
CA LEU A 10 9.30 -2.24 -9.88
C LEU A 10 8.02 -2.87 -10.46
N PHE A 11 7.87 -2.87 -11.77
CA PHE A 11 6.90 -3.70 -12.47
C PHE A 11 7.60 -4.96 -12.94
N GLU A 12 7.26 -6.09 -12.32
CA GLU A 12 7.81 -7.39 -12.68
C GLU A 12 6.98 -8.01 -13.80
N PHE A 13 7.66 -8.36 -14.89
CA PHE A 13 7.15 -9.18 -15.96
C PHE A 13 7.58 -10.62 -15.69
N VAL A 14 6.60 -11.46 -15.37
CA VAL A 14 6.81 -12.85 -14.90
C VAL A 14 6.65 -13.90 -16.02
N GLU A 15 5.97 -13.58 -17.11
CA GLU A 15 5.74 -14.51 -18.23
C GLU A 15 6.47 -14.04 -19.48
N ALA A 16 7.26 -14.93 -20.09
CA ALA A 16 7.96 -14.65 -21.33
C ALA A 16 6.95 -14.46 -22.49
N ALA A 17 6.68 -13.21 -22.82
CA ALA A 17 5.92 -12.83 -24.00
C ALA A 17 6.83 -12.75 -25.24
N ASP A 18 6.23 -12.80 -26.43
CA ASP A 18 6.93 -12.44 -27.65
C ASP A 18 7.42 -10.98 -27.58
N THR A 19 8.60 -10.70 -28.12
CA THR A 19 9.22 -9.37 -28.08
C THR A 19 8.28 -8.28 -28.59
N LYS A 20 7.56 -8.55 -29.69
CA LYS A 20 6.64 -7.59 -30.27
C LYS A 20 5.46 -7.30 -29.35
N GLU A 21 4.90 -8.34 -28.75
CA GLU A 21 3.81 -8.21 -27.78
C GLU A 21 4.23 -7.40 -26.56
N CYS A 22 5.46 -7.62 -26.07
CA CYS A 22 6.02 -6.87 -24.96
C CYS A 22 6.18 -5.37 -25.30
N ILE A 23 6.71 -5.06 -26.48
CA ILE A 23 6.85 -3.68 -26.97
C ILE A 23 5.48 -3.01 -27.11
N ASP A 24 4.49 -3.70 -27.70
CA ASP A 24 3.13 -3.18 -27.86
C ASP A 24 2.48 -2.88 -26.49
N PHE A 25 2.67 -3.77 -25.52
CA PHE A 25 2.21 -3.58 -24.14
C PHE A 25 2.85 -2.34 -23.49
N ILE A 26 4.19 -2.25 -23.52
CA ILE A 26 4.92 -1.14 -22.90
C ILE A 26 4.55 0.17 -23.57
N THR A 27 4.39 0.18 -24.90
CA THR A 27 3.96 1.36 -25.66
C THR A 27 2.57 1.81 -25.25
N LYS A 28 1.62 0.88 -25.13
CA LYS A 28 0.24 1.15 -24.72
C LYS A 28 0.15 1.77 -23.32
N TYR A 29 1.00 1.31 -22.39
CA TYR A 29 0.99 1.77 -20.99
C TYR A 29 2.18 2.67 -20.64
N LEU A 30 2.85 3.24 -21.63
CA LEU A 30 4.06 4.04 -21.45
C LEU A 30 3.93 5.16 -20.41
N PRO A 31 2.80 5.93 -20.33
CA PRO A 31 2.66 6.97 -19.32
C PRO A 31 2.74 6.46 -17.88
N LEU A 32 2.28 5.22 -17.63
CA LEU A 32 2.34 4.57 -16.33
C LEU A 32 3.74 4.03 -16.04
N LEU A 33 4.38 3.44 -17.05
CA LEU A 33 5.62 2.69 -16.89
C LEU A 33 6.88 3.57 -16.94
N ARG A 34 6.82 4.75 -17.59
CA ARG A 34 8.00 5.60 -17.89
C ARG A 34 8.88 5.97 -16.70
N HIS A 35 8.30 6.09 -15.50
CA HIS A 35 9.03 6.53 -14.29
C HIS A 35 9.32 5.39 -13.30
N HIS A 36 9.18 4.15 -13.75
CA HIS A 36 9.33 2.96 -12.94
C HIS A 36 10.45 2.05 -13.46
N MET A 37 10.89 1.12 -12.62
CA MET A 37 11.82 0.08 -13.04
C MET A 37 11.01 -1.08 -13.64
N LEU A 38 11.41 -1.58 -14.79
CA LEU A 38 10.82 -2.75 -15.44
C LEU A 38 11.72 -3.97 -15.18
N GLY A 39 11.22 -4.97 -14.48
CA GLY A 39 11.96 -6.18 -14.16
C GLY A 39 11.52 -7.33 -15.05
N PHE A 40 12.45 -7.97 -15.75
CA PHE A 40 12.14 -9.11 -16.62
C PHE A 40 12.66 -10.40 -16.00
N GLY A 41 11.76 -11.37 -15.77
CA GLY A 41 12.10 -12.70 -15.26
C GLY A 41 12.78 -13.62 -16.29
N TRP A 42 12.99 -13.14 -17.52
CA TRP A 42 13.62 -13.86 -18.61
C TRP A 42 14.69 -12.99 -19.30
N GLN A 43 15.47 -13.62 -20.18
CA GLN A 43 16.45 -12.90 -21.01
C GLN A 43 15.73 -12.11 -22.11
N ILE A 44 15.94 -10.79 -22.15
CA ILE A 44 15.42 -9.94 -23.23
C ILE A 44 16.34 -10.03 -24.45
N ASP A 45 15.76 -9.94 -25.64
CA ASP A 45 16.52 -9.90 -26.89
C ASP A 45 17.00 -8.47 -27.22
N LYS A 46 17.77 -8.36 -28.32
CA LYS A 46 18.36 -7.09 -28.76
C LYS A 46 17.31 -6.06 -29.17
N GLU A 47 16.22 -6.50 -29.77
CA GLU A 47 15.14 -5.62 -30.25
C GLU A 47 14.41 -4.97 -29.08
N LEU A 48 14.03 -5.75 -28.06
CA LEU A 48 13.41 -5.22 -26.85
C LEU A 48 14.37 -4.30 -26.09
N GLN A 49 15.66 -4.68 -25.99
CA GLN A 49 16.67 -3.85 -25.33
C GLN A 49 16.81 -2.48 -26.01
N GLU A 50 16.95 -2.44 -27.34
CA GLU A 50 17.07 -1.19 -28.10
C GLU A 50 15.84 -0.29 -27.94
N PHE A 51 14.63 -0.88 -27.89
CA PHE A 51 13.39 -0.15 -27.63
C PHE A 51 13.36 0.49 -26.23
N LEU A 52 13.74 -0.25 -25.19
CA LEU A 52 13.76 0.24 -23.81
C LEU A 52 14.76 1.40 -23.65
N GLU A 53 15.96 1.26 -24.23
CA GLU A 53 17.01 2.28 -24.22
C GLU A 53 16.58 3.54 -24.98
N SER A 54 16.00 3.39 -26.18
CA SER A 54 15.53 4.49 -27.02
C SER A 54 14.41 5.31 -26.36
N ASN A 55 13.63 4.68 -25.48
CA ASN A 55 12.56 5.33 -24.72
C ASN A 55 12.99 5.78 -23.31
N ASN A 56 14.29 5.69 -22.98
CA ASN A 56 14.84 6.02 -21.67
C ASN A 56 14.14 5.30 -20.49
N LEU A 57 13.73 4.05 -20.70
CA LEU A 57 13.08 3.24 -19.66
C LEU A 57 14.13 2.59 -18.76
N SER A 58 13.92 2.61 -17.44
CA SER A 58 14.78 1.89 -16.50
C SER A 58 14.36 0.42 -16.44
N PHE A 59 15.28 -0.50 -16.69
CA PHE A 59 14.99 -1.93 -16.65
C PHE A 59 16.11 -2.75 -16.00
N ALA A 60 15.77 -3.97 -15.58
CA ALA A 60 16.70 -4.96 -15.06
C ALA A 60 16.25 -6.38 -15.44
N ILE A 61 17.22 -7.25 -15.69
CA ILE A 61 16.98 -8.69 -15.79
C ILE A 61 17.01 -9.23 -14.37
N LEU A 62 15.93 -9.89 -13.96
CA LEU A 62 15.78 -10.46 -12.64
C LEU A 62 16.33 -11.89 -12.64
N SER A 63 16.99 -12.26 -11.55
CA SER A 63 17.50 -13.61 -11.34
C SER A 63 17.05 -14.08 -9.96
N GLY A 64 16.22 -15.12 -9.94
CA GLY A 64 15.58 -15.62 -8.72
C GLY A 64 14.34 -14.82 -8.31
N GLU A 65 13.73 -15.21 -7.19
CA GLU A 65 12.55 -14.55 -6.66
C GLU A 65 12.93 -13.24 -5.96
N ILE A 66 12.19 -12.18 -6.23
CA ILE A 66 12.32 -10.94 -5.48
C ILE A 66 11.77 -11.19 -4.08
N PRO A 67 12.55 -10.97 -3.01
CA PRO A 67 12.06 -11.13 -1.65
C PRO A 67 11.02 -10.04 -1.37
N THR A 68 9.75 -10.38 -1.57
CA THR A 68 8.61 -9.59 -1.10
C THR A 68 8.44 -9.80 0.40
N ARG A 69 7.66 -8.94 1.07
CA ARG A 69 7.31 -9.17 2.48
C ARG A 69 6.57 -10.50 2.69
N ASP A 70 6.04 -11.09 1.63
CA ASP A 70 5.24 -12.32 1.66
C ASP A 70 6.11 -13.57 1.48
N ASN A 71 7.25 -13.46 0.79
CA ASN A 71 8.24 -14.54 0.65
C ASN A 71 9.13 -14.72 1.90
N ALA A 72 8.90 -13.93 2.96
CA ALA A 72 9.60 -14.03 4.23
C ALA A 72 9.03 -15.14 5.14
N SER A 73 8.84 -16.35 4.60
CA SER A 73 8.85 -17.56 5.44
C SER A 73 10.32 -17.90 5.73
N TYR A 74 10.81 -17.35 6.84
CA TYR A 74 12.17 -17.58 7.32
C TYR A 74 12.37 -19.07 7.66
N VAL A 75 12.94 -19.86 6.74
CA VAL A 75 13.76 -21.01 7.13
C VAL A 75 15.19 -20.50 7.14
N ALA A 76 15.66 -20.10 8.31
CA ALA A 76 17.09 -19.85 8.52
C ALA A 76 17.85 -21.18 8.32
N LEU A 77 18.32 -21.45 7.11
CA LEU A 77 19.37 -22.43 6.90
C LEU A 77 20.70 -21.78 7.29
N GLY A 78 21.15 -22.08 8.50
CA GLY A 78 22.54 -21.91 8.93
C GLY A 78 22.83 -20.59 9.64
N THR A 79 22.60 -20.55 10.95
CA THR A 79 23.51 -19.82 11.84
C THR A 79 24.35 -20.84 12.57
N ILE A 80 25.66 -20.79 12.33
CA ILE A 80 26.66 -21.59 13.04
C ILE A 80 26.62 -21.21 14.52
N ASN A 81 26.31 -22.19 15.36
CA ASN A 81 26.47 -22.10 16.80
C ASN A 81 27.96 -21.98 17.13
N ALA A 82 28.37 -20.83 17.66
CA ALA A 82 29.51 -20.77 18.58
C ALA A 82 28.94 -20.53 19.99
N ASN A 83 29.18 -21.54 20.83
CA ASN A 83 29.10 -21.56 22.29
C ASN A 83 27.77 -21.98 22.93
N SER A 84 27.72 -23.28 23.24
CA SER A 84 27.25 -23.84 24.53
C SER A 84 27.60 -22.91 25.71
N THR A 85 26.76 -22.73 26.73
CA THR A 85 26.40 -23.77 27.71
C THR A 85 25.16 -23.33 28.50
N GLN A 86 24.21 -24.24 28.73
CA GLN A 86 23.11 -24.12 29.68
C GLN A 86 23.63 -24.18 31.12
N GLU A 87 23.07 -23.39 32.04
CA GLU A 87 22.65 -23.97 33.32
C GLU A 87 21.48 -23.22 33.94
N ARG A 88 20.62 -24.02 34.58
CA ARG A 88 19.31 -23.73 35.17
C ARG A 88 19.41 -22.91 36.46
N ALA A 89 18.35 -22.17 36.78
CA ALA A 89 17.43 -22.43 37.91
C ALA A 89 16.82 -21.14 38.50
N GLN A 90 15.51 -21.23 38.72
CA GLN A 90 14.65 -20.52 39.68
C GLN A 90 15.36 -19.82 40.87
N ASP A 91 14.95 -18.61 41.26
CA ASP A 91 13.84 -18.38 42.22
C ASP A 91 13.78 -16.92 42.76
N SER A 92 12.57 -16.35 42.70
CA SER A 92 11.83 -15.69 43.79
C SER A 92 12.37 -14.46 44.58
N ILE A 93 11.64 -13.34 44.41
CA ILE A 93 10.98 -12.50 45.45
C ILE A 93 11.75 -11.38 46.21
N ASN A 94 11.07 -10.23 46.30
CA ASN A 94 11.14 -9.09 47.24
C ASN A 94 12.11 -7.92 47.00
N GLY A 95 11.50 -6.74 46.79
CA GLY A 95 11.62 -5.72 47.83
C GLY A 95 11.95 -4.30 47.41
N VAL A 96 10.94 -3.43 47.53
CA VAL A 96 11.03 -2.11 48.19
C VAL A 96 11.69 -0.93 47.46
N ALA A 97 10.79 -0.06 46.98
CA ALA A 97 10.69 1.38 47.21
C ALA A 97 11.67 2.39 46.57
N ASN A 98 11.03 3.46 46.06
CA ASN A 98 11.29 4.91 46.23
C ASN A 98 11.02 5.60 44.88
N ASN A 99 9.80 6.04 44.58
CA ASN A 99 9.13 7.26 45.06
C ASN A 99 10.03 8.51 45.03
N THR A 100 9.80 9.40 44.05
CA THR A 100 9.72 10.86 44.26
C THR A 100 9.05 11.54 43.06
N ASN A 101 7.80 11.92 43.28
CA ASN A 101 7.08 13.13 42.86
C ASN A 101 7.86 14.19 42.05
N ASN A 102 7.21 14.75 41.01
CA ASN A 102 6.71 16.12 41.13
C ASN A 102 5.55 16.44 40.18
N MET A 103 4.56 17.14 40.73
CA MET A 103 3.30 17.60 40.14
C MET A 103 3.38 19.12 39.91
N MET A 104 2.49 19.64 39.03
CA MET A 104 1.93 21.02 39.05
C MET A 104 2.90 22.18 38.66
N SER A 105 2.56 23.26 37.93
CA SER A 105 1.33 23.96 37.54
C SER A 105 1.70 24.95 36.39
N ALA A 106 0.88 25.12 35.35
CA ALA A 106 -0.16 26.15 35.15
C ALA A 106 0.31 27.45 34.42
N ASP A 107 -0.62 27.90 33.56
CA ASP A 107 -0.89 29.26 33.08
C ASP A 107 -0.32 29.78 31.74
N ASN A 108 -1.33 30.05 30.89
CA ASN A 108 -1.40 30.78 29.62
C ASN A 108 -0.71 32.16 29.63
N VAL A 109 -0.35 32.66 28.43
CA VAL A 109 -1.04 33.77 27.72
C VAL A 109 -0.39 34.05 26.35
N ASP A 110 -1.20 33.81 25.32
CA ASP A 110 -1.46 34.54 24.07
C ASP A 110 -0.37 35.14 23.15
N SER A 111 -0.60 34.81 21.87
CA SER A 111 -0.67 35.69 20.70
C SER A 111 0.59 36.01 19.90
N ILE A 112 0.79 35.23 18.82
CA ILE A 112 1.01 35.80 17.47
C ILE A 112 0.14 35.06 16.46
N LYS A 113 -0.76 35.83 15.84
CA LYS A 113 -1.63 35.48 14.72
C LYS A 113 -0.78 35.46 13.45
N SER A 114 -0.63 34.32 12.77
CA SER A 114 -0.16 34.28 11.39
C SER A 114 -1.17 33.51 10.56
N GLU A 115 -2.05 34.28 9.95
CA GLU A 115 -2.99 33.85 8.92
C GLU A 115 -2.16 33.56 7.66
N SER A 116 -1.68 32.32 7.53
CA SER A 116 -0.99 31.85 6.33
C SER A 116 -2.01 31.25 5.36
N ILE A 117 -2.18 31.97 4.25
CA ILE A 117 -2.82 31.63 2.97
C ILE A 117 -2.77 30.12 2.69
N PRO A 118 -3.86 29.50 2.16
CA PRO A 118 -3.95 28.06 1.94
C PRO A 118 -2.73 27.57 1.17
N ALA A 119 -1.98 26.66 1.79
CA ALA A 119 -0.89 25.97 1.12
C ALA A 119 -1.50 25.23 -0.06
N THR A 120 -1.30 25.82 -1.24
CA THR A 120 -1.47 25.24 -2.55
C THR A 120 -1.03 23.79 -2.49
N PHE A 121 -1.89 22.85 -2.95
CA PHE A 121 -1.61 21.42 -3.05
C PHE A 121 -0.20 21.20 -3.63
N SER A 122 0.77 21.05 -2.72
CA SER A 122 2.11 20.61 -3.04
C SER A 122 1.98 19.11 -3.13
N GLY A 123 1.77 18.62 -4.36
CA GLY A 123 1.71 17.20 -4.70
C GLY A 123 3.04 16.50 -4.45
N ALA A 124 3.45 16.41 -3.18
CA ALA A 124 4.38 15.41 -2.72
C ALA A 124 3.60 14.09 -2.70
N PHE A 125 3.71 13.29 -3.77
CA PHE A 125 3.17 11.94 -3.79
C PHE A 125 3.71 11.20 -2.56
N SER A 126 2.84 10.96 -1.58
CA SER A 126 3.21 10.16 -0.43
C SER A 126 3.29 8.70 -0.88
N ARG A 127 4.26 7.97 -0.33
CA ARG A 127 4.53 6.59 -0.74
C ARG A 127 3.37 5.71 -0.32
N THR A 128 2.82 4.89 -1.22
CA THR A 128 1.74 3.94 -0.94
C THR A 128 1.93 3.20 0.38
N LEU A 129 0.90 3.21 1.22
CA LEU A 129 0.86 2.47 2.48
C LEU A 129 0.37 1.05 2.25
N TRP A 130 1.20 0.06 2.57
CA TRP A 130 0.88 -1.35 2.43
C TRP A 130 0.57 -2.00 3.77
N ILE A 131 -0.60 -2.63 3.88
CA ILE A 131 -1.11 -3.27 5.10
C ILE A 131 -1.47 -4.73 4.80
N SER A 132 -0.60 -5.64 5.23
CA SER A 132 -0.75 -7.10 5.05
C SER A 132 -1.50 -7.79 6.20
N ARG A 133 -2.08 -7.02 7.12
CA ARG A 133 -2.78 -7.52 8.32
C ARG A 133 -4.24 -7.09 8.33
N ILE A 134 -5.04 -7.80 9.12
CA ILE A 134 -6.42 -7.38 9.42
C ILE A 134 -6.41 -5.99 10.07
N VAL A 135 -7.30 -5.10 9.59
CA VAL A 135 -7.65 -3.84 10.26
C VAL A 135 -8.82 -4.12 11.20
N ARG A 136 -8.57 -4.05 12.50
CA ARG A 136 -9.49 -4.47 13.56
C ARG A 136 -10.47 -3.35 13.94
N SER A 137 -11.55 -3.73 14.60
CA SER A 137 -12.53 -2.78 15.14
C SER A 137 -11.84 -1.77 16.07
N GLY A 138 -12.20 -0.49 15.93
CA GLY A 138 -11.60 0.62 16.68
C GLY A 138 -10.25 1.10 16.12
N GLU A 139 -9.68 0.43 15.12
CA GLU A 139 -8.51 0.96 14.41
C GLU A 139 -8.93 1.98 13.36
N GLU A 140 -8.12 3.04 13.26
CA GLU A 140 -8.23 4.04 12.22
C GLU A 140 -6.91 4.14 11.45
N ILE A 141 -6.99 4.00 10.13
CA ILE A 141 -5.87 4.12 9.21
C ILE A 141 -6.09 5.37 8.37
N TYR A 142 -5.14 6.30 8.41
CA TYR A 142 -5.11 7.48 7.54
C TYR A 142 -3.80 7.50 6.76
N HIS A 143 -3.87 7.84 5.48
CA HIS A 143 -2.68 8.05 4.65
C HIS A 143 -2.93 9.12 3.57
N ASN A 144 -1.96 10.04 3.42
CA ASN A 144 -2.03 11.16 2.47
C ASN A 144 -1.68 10.75 1.01
N GLY A 145 -2.11 9.57 0.59
CA GLY A 145 -1.85 8.97 -0.72
C GLY A 145 -2.43 7.56 -0.76
N ASP A 146 -1.92 6.72 -1.66
CA ASP A 146 -2.54 5.41 -1.89
C ASP A 146 -2.43 4.47 -0.68
N ILE A 147 -3.45 3.63 -0.48
CA ILE A 147 -3.46 2.56 0.53
C ILE A 147 -3.77 1.22 -0.13
N VAL A 148 -2.99 0.19 0.21
CA VAL A 148 -3.25 -1.21 -0.15
C VAL A 148 -3.49 -2.03 1.11
N ILE A 149 -4.63 -2.71 1.17
CA ILE A 149 -5.01 -3.62 2.25
C ILE A 149 -5.22 -5.02 1.66
N GLU A 150 -4.33 -5.95 2.01
CA GLU A 150 -4.39 -7.33 1.51
C GLU A 150 -5.42 -8.17 2.27
N SER A 151 -5.62 -7.87 3.54
CA SER A 151 -6.45 -8.65 4.46
C SER A 151 -7.81 -8.00 4.72
N HIS A 152 -8.55 -8.51 5.70
CA HIS A 152 -9.89 -8.03 6.02
C HIS A 152 -9.89 -6.69 6.75
N ILE A 153 -10.92 -5.89 6.50
CA ILE A 153 -11.27 -4.73 7.32
C ILE A 153 -12.50 -5.08 8.13
N ASN A 154 -12.38 -5.10 9.45
CA ASN A 154 -13.48 -5.47 10.33
C ASN A 154 -14.47 -4.32 10.56
N SER A 155 -15.68 -4.67 11.00
CA SER A 155 -16.67 -3.67 11.42
C SER A 155 -16.14 -2.80 12.56
N GLY A 156 -16.42 -1.50 12.49
CA GLY A 156 -15.90 -0.49 13.41
C GLY A 156 -14.45 -0.05 13.16
N ALA A 157 -13.80 -0.55 12.11
CA ALA A 157 -12.56 0.04 11.59
C ALA A 157 -12.86 1.17 10.61
N ARG A 158 -11.94 2.15 10.51
CA ARG A 158 -11.98 3.23 9.50
C ARG A 158 -10.69 3.30 8.70
N VAL A 159 -10.80 3.44 7.38
CA VAL A 159 -9.66 3.62 6.47
C VAL A 159 -9.91 4.85 5.60
N VAL A 160 -8.96 5.80 5.61
CA VAL A 160 -9.04 7.05 4.84
C VAL A 160 -7.77 7.19 3.99
N ALA A 161 -7.95 7.19 2.68
CA ALA A 161 -6.89 7.38 1.69
C ALA A 161 -7.11 8.67 0.91
N GLU A 162 -6.16 9.62 0.96
CA GLU A 162 -6.19 10.78 0.07
C GLU A 162 -5.92 10.38 -1.39
N GLY A 163 -5.33 9.20 -1.61
CA GLY A 163 -5.09 8.62 -2.93
C GLY A 163 -6.06 7.47 -3.27
N ASN A 164 -5.59 6.57 -4.13
CA ASN A 164 -6.32 5.38 -4.53
C ASN A 164 -6.37 4.36 -3.39
N LEU A 165 -7.43 3.55 -3.36
CA LEU A 165 -7.63 2.53 -2.33
C LEU A 165 -7.76 1.14 -2.96
N PHE A 166 -6.93 0.20 -2.50
CA PHE A 166 -6.93 -1.19 -2.93
C PHE A 166 -7.33 -2.09 -1.76
N LEU A 167 -8.43 -2.82 -1.92
CA LEU A 167 -9.01 -3.71 -0.91
C LEU A 167 -9.08 -5.14 -1.45
N PHE A 168 -8.06 -5.94 -1.15
CA PHE A 168 -8.02 -7.32 -1.63
C PHE A 168 -8.84 -8.26 -0.75
N GLY A 169 -8.91 -8.00 0.56
CA GLY A 169 -9.81 -8.70 1.48
C GLY A 169 -11.22 -8.11 1.54
N GLU A 170 -12.13 -8.84 2.20
CA GLU A 170 -13.49 -8.33 2.46
C GLU A 170 -13.46 -7.08 3.36
N CYS A 171 -14.20 -6.05 2.96
CA CYS A 171 -14.37 -4.84 3.76
C CYS A 171 -15.72 -4.82 4.49
N ARG A 172 -15.68 -4.81 5.82
CA ARG A 172 -16.82 -4.61 6.73
C ARG A 172 -16.71 -3.30 7.53
N GLY A 173 -15.62 -2.55 7.39
CA GLY A 173 -15.42 -1.24 8.01
C GLY A 173 -15.87 -0.08 7.13
N SER A 174 -15.68 1.15 7.61
CA SER A 174 -15.92 2.36 6.82
C SER A 174 -14.66 2.74 6.05
N ILE A 175 -14.83 3.15 4.80
CA ILE A 175 -13.72 3.54 3.93
C ILE A 175 -14.02 4.88 3.26
N GLU A 176 -12.95 5.66 3.06
CA GLU A 176 -12.95 6.94 2.39
C GLU A 176 -11.75 7.01 1.45
N ALA A 177 -11.98 7.35 0.19
CA ALA A 177 -10.92 7.48 -0.81
C ALA A 177 -11.12 8.72 -1.68
N HIS A 178 -10.07 9.52 -1.86
CA HIS A 178 -10.09 10.74 -2.68
C HIS A 178 -9.30 10.63 -3.99
N GLY A 179 -8.66 9.48 -4.24
CA GLY A 179 -7.99 9.18 -5.52
C GLY A 179 -8.96 8.94 -6.69
N ASP A 180 -8.41 8.47 -7.80
CA ASP A 180 -9.14 8.29 -9.06
C ASP A 180 -10.05 7.06 -9.05
N PHE A 181 -9.73 6.05 -8.21
CA PHE A 181 -10.49 4.81 -8.13
C PHE A 181 -10.34 4.07 -6.79
N ILE A 182 -11.27 3.13 -6.56
CA ILE A 182 -11.17 2.09 -5.54
C ILE A 182 -11.17 0.74 -6.24
N ILE A 183 -10.19 -0.12 -5.97
CA ILE A 183 -10.23 -1.54 -6.35
C ILE A 183 -10.65 -2.34 -5.14
N CYS A 184 -11.66 -3.21 -5.28
CA CYS A 184 -12.18 -4.00 -4.17
C CYS A 184 -12.62 -5.40 -4.60
N SER A 185 -12.54 -6.37 -3.67
CA SER A 185 -13.15 -7.69 -3.85
C SER A 185 -14.63 -7.70 -3.44
N LYS A 186 -14.91 -7.42 -2.16
CA LYS A 186 -16.25 -7.25 -1.58
C LYS A 186 -16.28 -6.10 -0.57
N ILE A 187 -17.37 -5.33 -0.58
CA ILE A 187 -17.62 -4.27 0.40
C ILE A 187 -18.99 -4.49 1.03
N LEU A 188 -19.00 -5.04 2.23
CA LEU A 188 -20.20 -5.47 2.97
C LEU A 188 -20.72 -4.39 3.93
N ASN A 189 -20.05 -3.24 4.02
CA ASN A 189 -20.47 -2.11 4.85
C ASN A 189 -21.08 -1.00 3.97
N PRO A 190 -22.20 -0.38 4.38
CA PRO A 190 -22.80 0.74 3.66
C PRO A 190 -22.02 2.06 3.66
N ALA A 191 -21.04 2.24 4.55
CA ALA A 191 -20.35 3.52 4.77
C ALA A 191 -19.07 3.66 3.91
N VAL A 192 -19.27 3.87 2.61
CA VAL A 192 -18.21 4.10 1.63
C VAL A 192 -18.32 5.52 1.08
N LEU A 193 -17.28 6.32 1.28
CA LEU A 193 -17.14 7.66 0.68
C LEU A 193 -16.08 7.62 -0.41
N PHE A 194 -16.42 8.08 -1.61
CA PHE A 194 -15.50 8.13 -2.73
C PHE A 194 -15.56 9.52 -3.38
N GLN A 195 -14.45 10.26 -3.34
CA GLN A 195 -14.37 11.66 -3.77
C GLN A 195 -15.54 12.49 -3.23
N ASP A 196 -15.70 12.46 -1.90
CA ASP A 196 -16.76 13.16 -1.15
C ASP A 196 -18.20 12.76 -1.51
N THR A 197 -18.37 11.69 -2.29
CA THR A 197 -19.67 11.18 -2.73
C THR A 197 -19.94 9.83 -2.08
N ILE A 198 -21.10 9.70 -1.43
CA ILE A 198 -21.50 8.43 -0.81
C ILE A 198 -21.79 7.42 -1.93
N VAL A 199 -21.17 6.25 -1.87
CA VAL A 199 -21.49 5.14 -2.79
C VAL A 199 -22.83 4.55 -2.38
N SER A 200 -23.77 4.49 -3.33
CA SER A 200 -25.14 4.06 -3.03
C SER A 200 -25.23 2.55 -2.72
N GLN A 201 -26.29 2.15 -2.02
CA GLN A 201 -26.50 0.73 -1.68
C GLN A 201 -26.69 -0.15 -2.91
N GLU A 202 -27.29 0.40 -3.98
CA GLU A 202 -27.46 -0.32 -5.24
C GLU A 202 -26.11 -0.70 -5.84
N ILE A 203 -25.14 0.23 -5.83
CA ILE A 203 -23.78 0.00 -6.32
C ILE A 203 -23.07 -1.06 -5.47
N LEU A 204 -23.15 -0.96 -4.14
CA LEU A 204 -22.56 -1.93 -3.23
C LEU A 204 -23.19 -3.32 -3.41
N HIS A 205 -24.50 -3.39 -3.67
CA HIS A 205 -25.20 -4.63 -3.96
C HIS A 205 -24.66 -5.27 -5.25
N THR A 206 -24.51 -4.49 -6.33
CA THR A 206 -23.89 -4.97 -7.58
C THR A 206 -22.47 -5.49 -7.36
N ILE A 207 -21.64 -4.78 -6.60
CA ILE A 207 -20.27 -5.23 -6.26
C ILE A 207 -20.29 -6.58 -5.55
N ASN A 208 -21.20 -6.76 -4.58
CA ASN A 208 -21.23 -7.97 -3.76
C ASN A 208 -21.86 -9.19 -4.46
N GLN A 209 -22.71 -8.97 -5.48
CA GLN A 209 -23.30 -10.03 -6.29
C GLN A 209 -22.42 -10.50 -7.45
N SER A 210 -21.49 -9.65 -7.90
CA SER A 210 -20.59 -9.98 -8.99
C SER A 210 -19.60 -11.08 -8.61
N ASN A 211 -19.43 -12.05 -9.52
CA ASN A 211 -18.49 -13.16 -9.41
C ASN A 211 -17.05 -12.77 -9.76
N ALA A 212 -16.81 -11.56 -10.29
CA ALA A 212 -15.47 -11.08 -10.59
C ALA A 212 -14.63 -10.99 -9.30
N LEU A 213 -13.36 -11.37 -9.37
CA LEU A 213 -12.47 -11.35 -8.19
C LEU A 213 -12.29 -9.92 -7.67
N PHE A 214 -12.11 -8.97 -8.60
CA PHE A 214 -11.96 -7.55 -8.29
C PHE A 214 -12.88 -6.68 -9.14
N LYS A 215 -13.29 -5.55 -8.55
CA LYS A 215 -14.11 -4.52 -9.17
C LYS A 215 -13.42 -3.18 -8.97
N MET A 216 -13.50 -2.33 -9.99
CA MET A 216 -13.01 -0.97 -9.94
C MET A 216 -14.20 -0.01 -9.85
N ILE A 217 -14.26 0.75 -8.76
CA ILE A 217 -15.17 1.88 -8.56
C ILE A 217 -14.42 3.13 -9.04
N PHE A 218 -15.04 3.93 -9.91
CA PHE A 218 -14.45 5.15 -10.43
C PHE A 218 -15.54 6.17 -10.78
N LYS A 219 -15.17 7.44 -10.89
CA LYS A 219 -16.12 8.52 -11.18
C LYS A 219 -16.03 8.94 -12.65
N LYS A 220 -17.18 9.18 -13.30
CA LYS A 220 -17.26 9.81 -14.62
C LYS A 220 -18.27 10.95 -14.58
N GLY A 221 -17.75 12.18 -14.47
CA GLY A 221 -18.58 13.35 -14.14
C GLY A 221 -19.05 13.24 -12.70
N ASP A 222 -20.36 13.31 -12.46
CA ASP A 222 -20.96 13.12 -11.12
C ASP A 222 -21.36 11.67 -10.83
N ASN A 223 -21.27 10.78 -11.82
CA ASN A 223 -21.73 9.40 -11.69
C ASN A 223 -20.60 8.49 -11.18
N ILE A 224 -20.93 7.68 -10.18
CA ILE A 224 -20.08 6.57 -9.73
C ILE A 224 -20.40 5.35 -10.60
N LEU A 225 -19.36 4.77 -11.19
CA LEU A 225 -19.44 3.60 -12.06
C LEU A 225 -18.61 2.47 -11.47
N VAL A 226 -19.02 1.24 -11.78
CA VAL A 226 -18.31 0.02 -11.41
C VAL A 226 -17.97 -0.76 -12.66
N LYS A 227 -16.72 -1.21 -12.74
CA LYS A 227 -16.23 -2.11 -13.79
C LYS A 227 -15.66 -3.37 -13.18
N GLU A 228 -16.10 -4.52 -13.69
CA GLU A 228 -15.51 -5.81 -13.33
C GLU A 228 -14.13 -5.95 -13.98
N MET A 229 -13.17 -6.47 -13.21
CA MET A 229 -11.83 -6.80 -13.68
C MET A 229 -11.79 -8.29 -14.00
N ILE A 230 -11.34 -8.62 -15.22
CA ILE A 230 -11.24 -9.98 -15.75
C ILE A 230 -9.91 -10.58 -15.32
#